data_AF-A0A5J5AQW0-F1
#
_entry.id   AF-A0A5J5AQW0-F1
#
_cell.length_a   1.000
_cell.length_b   1.000
_cell.length_c   1.000
_cell.angle_alpha   90.00
_cell.angle_beta   90.00
_cell.angle_gamma   90.00
#
_symmetry.space_group_name_H-M   'P 1'
#
loop_
_entity.id
_entity.type
_entity.pdbx_description
1 polymer ?
#
loop_
_entity_poly.entity_id
_entity_poly.type
_entity_poly.pdbx_seq_one_letter_code
_entity_poly.pdbx_strand_id
1 'polypeptide(L)'
;MTPLELLVVDEAAQLKECESMIPLQLSGLRHAILIGDERQLPAMVQSKICEKAEFGRSLYERLVLLGHSKHLLNVQYRMHPSISLFPNKEFYGKQMLDGPNVKERTYKRCFLQGRMYGSYSFINIADGEEDSDGGSSQKNMVEVTAVAKIVASLFKESVATKQKVSVGCISPYKAQVFAIQEKLGKTYSSDPNSDFSVSVHSIDGFQGAEEDVIIISTVRCNKSGSIGFLSNRQRTNVALTRARYCLWILGNGETLMKSNSVWKKLVADAKSRGCLFNANEDNKLAEANTSASVELDQLDTLLNMNSQLFREARWKVCFSNDFLKSMATIRSEDVRKKVLSFLTKLSSGWRQPQNDRILNDMNGISSQLLELYKVKGQLYLIWTVDIQKENLNYIQVLRVLDLLPLCDVPELAKRLNILFGRLTANTMNRCVCKCVEGNLVLPMTWPVDSDAVNETTLADADSMELLQSQVASLSLRDEPGSSSTSYRCKS
;
A
#
# COMPACT_ATOMS: atom_id res chain seq x y z
N MET A 1 44.58 39.30 -17.04
CA MET A 1 43.85 38.10 -17.53
C MET A 1 43.44 38.36 -18.97
N THR A 2 43.57 37.38 -19.84
CA THR A 2 42.98 37.43 -21.18
C THR A 2 41.46 37.60 -21.05
N PRO A 3 40.82 38.49 -21.82
CA PRO A 3 39.37 38.65 -21.78
C PRO A 3 38.67 37.33 -22.15
N LEU A 4 37.59 36.99 -21.46
CA LEU A 4 36.80 35.79 -21.76
C LEU A 4 35.80 36.14 -22.87
N GLU A 5 35.91 35.51 -24.02
CA GLU A 5 35.08 35.86 -25.20
C GLU A 5 33.79 35.04 -25.33
N LEU A 6 33.76 33.84 -24.73
CA LEU A 6 32.65 32.88 -24.82
C LEU A 6 32.27 32.37 -23.43
N LEU A 7 30.97 32.40 -23.14
CA LEU A 7 30.37 31.81 -21.95
C LEU A 7 29.48 30.65 -22.36
N VAL A 8 29.63 29.50 -21.70
CA VAL A 8 28.72 28.36 -21.81
C VAL A 8 28.12 28.11 -20.43
N VAL A 9 26.80 28.09 -20.37
CA VAL A 9 26.04 27.81 -19.14
C VAL A 9 25.21 26.57 -19.40
N ASP A 10 25.57 25.47 -18.74
CA ASP A 10 24.77 24.26 -18.74
C ASP A 10 23.71 24.32 -17.62
N GLU A 11 22.61 23.59 -17.80
CA GLU A 11 21.44 23.61 -16.92
C GLU A 11 20.90 25.03 -16.63
N ALA A 12 21.02 25.93 -17.60
CA ALA A 12 20.65 27.35 -17.49
C ALA A 12 19.17 27.57 -17.13
N ALA A 13 18.31 26.59 -17.40
CA ALA A 13 16.90 26.62 -17.02
C ALA A 13 16.67 26.51 -15.49
N GLN A 14 17.64 25.99 -14.74
CA GLN A 14 17.60 25.87 -13.28
C GLN A 14 18.16 27.09 -12.54
N LEU A 15 18.78 28.04 -13.25
CA LEU A 15 19.33 29.24 -12.64
C LEU A 15 18.25 30.30 -12.50
N LYS A 16 18.29 31.05 -11.39
CA LYS A 16 17.57 32.32 -11.32
C LYS A 16 18.19 33.28 -12.32
N GLU A 17 17.39 34.20 -12.84
CA GLU A 17 17.88 35.17 -13.81
C GLU A 17 19.06 35.98 -13.29
N CYS A 18 19.03 36.40 -12.02
CA CYS A 18 20.13 37.12 -11.37
C CYS A 18 21.41 36.28 -11.27
N GLU A 19 21.31 34.96 -11.11
CA GLU A 19 22.46 34.06 -11.07
C GLU A 19 23.11 33.95 -12.45
N SER A 20 22.31 33.95 -13.52
CA SER A 20 22.81 33.99 -14.90
C SER A 20 23.52 35.32 -15.23
N MET A 21 23.16 36.43 -14.57
CA MET A 21 23.79 37.73 -14.79
C MET A 21 25.22 37.81 -14.26
N ILE A 22 25.57 37.04 -13.24
CA ILE A 22 26.91 37.05 -12.62
C ILE A 22 28.00 36.79 -13.67
N PRO A 23 27.99 35.65 -14.41
CA PRO A 23 29.00 35.41 -15.44
C PRO A 23 28.85 36.30 -16.67
N LEU A 24 27.66 36.84 -16.96
CA LEU A 24 27.44 37.74 -18.10
C LEU A 24 28.07 39.13 -17.92
N GLN A 25 28.48 39.49 -16.70
CA GLN A 25 29.20 40.74 -16.41
C GLN A 25 30.71 40.65 -16.67
N LEU A 26 31.24 39.46 -17.02
CA LEU A 26 32.67 39.28 -17.29
C LEU A 26 33.11 40.11 -18.50
N SER A 27 34.25 40.79 -18.37
CA SER A 27 34.73 41.70 -19.41
C SER A 27 35.25 40.95 -20.65
N GLY A 28 34.88 41.46 -21.83
CA GLY A 28 35.29 40.91 -23.12
C GLY A 28 34.34 39.85 -23.70
N LEU A 29 33.25 39.50 -23.01
CA LEU A 29 32.25 38.54 -23.49
C LEU A 29 31.60 39.01 -24.79
N ARG A 30 31.65 38.15 -25.81
CA ARG A 30 31.03 38.38 -27.13
C ARG A 30 29.89 37.41 -27.43
N HIS A 31 29.95 36.20 -26.87
CA HIS A 31 28.99 35.15 -27.12
C HIS A 31 28.61 34.42 -25.82
N ALA A 32 27.33 34.07 -25.68
CA ALA A 32 26.83 33.24 -24.60
C ALA A 32 25.97 32.09 -25.17
N ILE A 33 26.25 30.87 -24.71
CA ILE A 33 25.49 29.66 -25.05
C ILE A 33 24.81 29.19 -23.77
N LEU A 34 23.47 29.21 -23.76
CA LEU A 34 22.66 28.73 -22.66
C LEU A 34 22.06 27.38 -23.05
N ILE A 35 22.42 26.32 -22.32
CA ILE A 35 21.91 24.97 -22.49
C ILE A 35 20.97 24.69 -21.33
N GLY A 36 19.77 24.21 -21.62
CA GLY A 36 18.78 23.94 -20.58
C GLY A 36 17.45 23.48 -21.18
N ASP A 37 16.51 23.15 -20.30
CA ASP A 37 15.20 22.66 -20.66
C ASP A 37 14.13 23.28 -19.76
N GLU A 38 13.31 24.18 -20.32
CA GLU A 38 12.23 24.86 -19.58
C GLU A 38 11.10 23.91 -19.14
N ARG A 39 11.07 22.67 -19.66
CA ARG A 39 10.11 21.63 -19.28
C ARG A 39 10.60 20.80 -18.08
N GLN A 40 11.82 21.00 -17.60
CA GLN A 40 12.37 20.39 -16.37
C GLN A 40 12.36 21.39 -15.21
N LEU A 41 13.04 21.08 -14.11
CA LEU A 41 12.94 21.84 -12.86
C LEU A 41 13.43 23.29 -13.05
N PRO A 42 12.66 24.27 -12.55
CA PRO A 42 13.09 25.66 -12.49
C PRO A 42 13.99 25.88 -11.26
N ALA A 43 14.47 27.09 -11.08
CA ALA A 43 15.25 27.45 -9.91
C ALA A 43 14.44 27.29 -8.61
N MET A 44 15.09 26.76 -7.56
CA MET A 44 14.44 26.61 -6.25
C MET A 44 14.23 27.98 -5.59
N VAL A 45 12.98 28.26 -5.21
CA VAL A 45 12.59 29.46 -4.47
C VAL A 45 11.84 29.06 -3.20
N GLN A 46 12.39 29.41 -2.04
CA GLN A 46 11.79 29.06 -0.74
C GLN A 46 10.64 30.00 -0.35
N SER A 47 10.73 31.28 -0.71
CA SER A 47 9.71 32.28 -0.39
C SER A 47 8.52 32.14 -1.32
N LYS A 48 7.33 31.87 -0.75
CA LYS A 48 6.06 31.84 -1.50
C LYS A 48 5.74 33.16 -2.19
N ILE A 49 6.20 34.29 -1.63
CA ILE A 49 6.01 35.61 -2.25
C ILE A 49 6.87 35.72 -3.51
N CYS A 50 8.13 35.30 -3.43
CA CYS A 50 9.03 35.32 -4.59
C CYS A 50 8.62 34.29 -5.65
N GLU A 51 8.11 33.12 -5.25
CA GLU A 51 7.54 32.13 -6.17
C GLU A 51 6.37 32.71 -6.96
N LYS A 52 5.43 33.39 -6.28
CA LYS A 52 4.30 34.10 -6.93
C LYS A 52 4.75 35.23 -7.85
N ALA A 53 5.90 35.85 -7.57
CA ALA A 53 6.50 36.88 -8.41
C ALA A 53 7.37 36.31 -9.54
N GLU A 54 7.34 34.98 -9.77
CA GLU A 54 8.12 34.28 -10.79
C GLU A 54 9.63 34.47 -10.65
N PHE A 55 10.14 34.72 -9.44
CA PHE A 55 11.57 34.90 -9.19
C PHE A 55 12.41 33.67 -9.58
N GLY A 56 11.78 32.49 -9.63
CA GLY A 56 12.40 31.24 -10.06
C GLY A 56 12.53 31.08 -11.58
N ARG A 57 11.96 32.00 -12.37
CA ARG A 57 12.09 31.98 -13.82
C ARG A 57 13.54 32.24 -14.22
N SER A 58 14.06 31.38 -15.08
CA SER A 58 15.42 31.51 -15.59
C SER A 58 15.51 32.52 -16.73
N LEU A 59 16.74 33.00 -16.98
CA LEU A 59 17.03 33.78 -18.19
C LEU A 59 16.69 32.97 -19.44
N TYR A 60 17.02 31.67 -19.43
CA TYR A 60 16.72 30.75 -20.53
C TYR A 60 15.22 30.72 -20.84
N GLU A 61 14.39 30.45 -19.83
CA GLU A 61 12.93 30.41 -19.98
C GLU A 61 12.38 31.76 -20.47
N ARG A 62 12.88 32.88 -19.93
CA ARG A 62 12.46 34.22 -20.38
C ARG A 62 12.77 34.46 -21.86
N LEU A 63 13.96 34.08 -22.34
CA LEU A 63 14.33 34.21 -23.76
C LEU A 63 13.45 33.35 -24.65
N VAL A 64 13.11 32.13 -24.22
CA VAL A 64 12.17 31.24 -24.93
C VAL A 64 10.78 31.87 -25.01
N LEU A 65 10.26 32.45 -23.92
CA LEU A 65 8.96 33.14 -23.90
C LEU A 65 8.92 34.37 -24.81
N LEU A 66 10.05 35.07 -24.95
CA LEU A 66 10.20 36.19 -25.88
C LEU A 66 10.33 35.77 -27.35
N GLY A 67 10.29 34.47 -27.65
CA GLY A 67 10.37 33.94 -29.01
C GLY A 67 11.78 33.87 -29.57
N HIS A 68 12.82 33.92 -28.72
CA HIS A 68 14.18 33.71 -29.17
C HIS A 68 14.32 32.29 -29.75
N SER A 69 14.92 32.19 -30.94
CA SER A 69 15.14 30.88 -31.57
C SER A 69 16.01 30.01 -30.67
N LYS A 70 15.58 28.77 -30.45
CA LYS A 70 16.35 27.74 -29.76
C LYS A 70 16.58 26.55 -30.66
N HIS A 71 17.70 25.87 -30.43
CA HIS A 71 17.99 24.61 -31.12
C HIS A 71 17.58 23.44 -30.22
N LEU A 72 16.63 22.62 -30.69
CA LEU A 72 16.18 21.43 -29.96
C LEU A 72 17.04 20.23 -30.36
N LEU A 73 17.78 19.67 -29.40
CA LEU A 73 18.41 18.36 -29.56
C LEU A 73 17.32 17.29 -29.47
N ASN A 74 16.89 16.80 -30.62
CA ASN A 74 15.66 16.02 -30.74
C ASN A 74 15.85 14.50 -30.74
N VAL A 75 17.03 13.98 -30.38
CA VAL A 75 17.28 12.53 -30.29
C VAL A 75 17.70 12.16 -28.87
N GLN A 76 16.97 11.23 -28.24
CA GLN A 76 17.26 10.73 -26.91
C GLN A 76 17.98 9.36 -26.99
N TYR A 77 19.02 9.19 -26.18
CA TYR A 77 19.88 8.00 -26.17
C TYR A 77 19.86 7.26 -24.83
N ARG A 78 19.01 7.68 -23.89
CA ARG A 78 19.00 7.20 -22.49
C ARG A 78 18.00 6.09 -22.26
N MET A 79 16.75 6.29 -22.65
CA MET A 79 15.63 5.51 -22.12
C MET A 79 15.12 4.53 -23.15
N HIS A 80 14.67 3.35 -22.70
CA HIS A 80 13.92 2.45 -23.56
C HIS A 80 12.67 3.15 -24.17
N PRO A 81 12.30 2.92 -25.45
CA PRO A 81 11.19 3.61 -26.11
C PRO A 81 9.84 3.55 -25.39
N SER A 82 9.59 2.49 -24.61
CA SER A 82 8.38 2.40 -23.78
C SER A 82 8.31 3.44 -22.66
N ILE A 83 9.46 3.91 -22.17
CA ILE A 83 9.57 4.94 -21.15
C ILE A 83 9.44 6.32 -21.79
N SER A 84 10.19 6.59 -22.86
CA SER A 84 10.23 7.91 -23.54
C SER A 84 8.91 8.31 -24.20
N LEU A 85 8.06 7.34 -24.57
CA LEU A 85 6.79 7.55 -25.27
C LEU A 85 5.88 8.59 -24.56
N PHE A 86 5.64 8.41 -23.26
CA PHE A 86 4.74 9.28 -22.52
C PHE A 86 5.32 10.69 -22.32
N PRO A 87 6.56 10.86 -21.80
CA PRO A 87 7.17 12.18 -21.67
C PRO A 87 7.27 12.94 -22.99
N ASN A 88 7.63 12.26 -24.09
CA ASN A 88 7.72 12.87 -25.41
C ASN A 88 6.36 13.42 -25.88
N LYS A 89 5.30 12.62 -25.74
CA LYS A 89 3.93 13.03 -26.09
C LYS A 89 3.44 14.16 -25.20
N GLU A 90 3.62 14.03 -23.89
CA GLU A 90 3.02 14.95 -22.93
C GLU A 90 3.79 16.27 -22.84
N PHE A 91 5.13 16.27 -22.74
CA PHE A 91 5.92 17.47 -22.46
C PHE A 91 6.57 18.10 -23.69
N TYR A 92 6.91 17.31 -24.72
CA TYR A 92 7.70 17.77 -25.87
C TYR A 92 6.95 17.71 -27.22
N GLY A 93 5.64 17.49 -27.20
CA GLY A 93 4.81 17.54 -28.42
C GLY A 93 5.22 16.55 -29.51
N LYS A 94 5.76 15.38 -29.13
CA LYS A 94 6.28 14.34 -30.04
C LYS A 94 7.48 14.76 -30.89
N GLN A 95 8.21 15.79 -30.49
CA GLN A 95 9.39 16.26 -31.23
C GLN A 95 10.64 15.42 -30.95
N MET A 96 10.67 14.64 -29.87
CA MET A 96 11.82 13.77 -29.56
C MET A 96 11.76 12.45 -30.35
N LEU A 97 12.92 11.98 -30.77
CA LEU A 97 13.14 10.71 -31.45
C LEU A 97 14.00 9.79 -30.57
N ASP A 98 13.75 8.49 -30.64
CA ASP A 98 14.59 7.51 -29.97
C ASP A 98 15.81 7.18 -30.85
N GLY A 99 17.00 7.23 -30.26
CA GLY A 99 18.27 6.89 -30.91
C GLY A 99 18.35 5.41 -31.30
N PRO A 100 19.27 5.04 -32.21
CA PRO A 100 19.42 3.64 -32.65
C PRO A 100 19.78 2.71 -31.50
N ASN A 101 20.65 3.14 -30.57
CA ASN A 101 21.10 2.34 -29.43
C ASN A 101 19.95 1.82 -28.56
N VAL A 102 18.92 2.65 -28.29
CA VAL A 102 17.79 2.28 -27.42
C VAL A 102 16.72 1.45 -28.14
N LYS A 103 16.75 1.40 -29.47
CA LYS A 103 15.82 0.60 -30.30
C LYS A 103 16.29 -0.83 -30.49
N GLU A 104 17.57 -1.10 -30.25
CA GLU A 104 18.12 -2.45 -30.39
C GLU A 104 17.53 -3.40 -29.35
N ARG A 105 17.30 -4.66 -29.75
CA ARG A 105 16.77 -5.69 -28.84
C ARG A 105 17.69 -5.95 -27.65
N THR A 106 18.99 -5.78 -27.83
CA THR A 106 20.05 -5.91 -26.82
C THR A 106 19.94 -4.86 -25.72
N TYR A 107 19.32 -3.71 -26.01
CA TYR A 107 19.09 -2.65 -25.04
C TYR A 107 18.04 -3.01 -24.01
N LYS A 108 17.07 -3.85 -24.39
CA LYS A 108 16.03 -4.30 -23.47
C LYS A 108 16.64 -5.22 -22.41
N ARG A 109 16.63 -4.75 -21.15
CA ARG A 109 17.02 -5.53 -19.98
C ARG A 109 15.78 -5.97 -19.19
N CYS A 110 15.83 -7.19 -18.66
CA CYS A 110 14.84 -7.72 -17.74
C CYS A 110 15.55 -8.10 -16.44
N PHE A 111 15.47 -7.23 -15.44
CA PHE A 111 16.14 -7.46 -14.15
C PHE A 111 15.33 -8.35 -13.21
N LEU A 112 14.01 -8.40 -13.37
CA LEU A 112 13.11 -9.28 -12.64
C LEU A 112 12.19 -10.02 -13.62
N GLN A 113 11.80 -11.25 -13.24
CA GLN A 113 10.82 -12.03 -13.98
C GLN A 113 9.39 -11.57 -13.69
N GLY A 114 8.52 -11.62 -14.70
CA GLY A 114 7.10 -11.28 -14.58
C GLY A 114 6.72 -10.06 -15.41
N ARG A 115 5.46 -10.02 -15.86
CA ARG A 115 4.96 -8.93 -16.72
C ARG A 115 5.00 -7.56 -16.03
N MET A 116 4.86 -7.56 -14.70
CA MET A 116 4.90 -6.36 -13.86
C MET A 116 6.25 -5.63 -13.92
N TYR A 117 7.35 -6.31 -14.23
CA TYR A 117 8.70 -5.74 -14.19
C TYR A 117 9.27 -5.50 -15.59
N GLY A 118 8.41 -5.10 -16.54
CA GLY A 118 8.83 -4.65 -17.87
C GLY A 118 9.56 -3.30 -17.85
N SER A 119 9.99 -2.82 -19.03
CA SER A 119 10.70 -1.54 -19.15
C SER A 119 9.89 -0.32 -18.68
N TYR A 120 8.56 -0.41 -18.71
CA TYR A 120 7.68 0.60 -18.14
C TYR A 120 6.48 -0.08 -17.50
N SER A 121 6.25 0.20 -16.21
CA SER A 121 5.13 -0.35 -15.46
C SER A 121 4.57 0.66 -14.46
N PHE A 122 3.25 0.68 -14.34
CA PHE A 122 2.53 1.27 -13.23
C PHE A 122 2.02 0.15 -12.32
N ILE A 123 2.52 0.09 -11.09
CA ILE A 123 2.19 -0.90 -10.07
C ILE A 123 1.21 -0.24 -9.09
N ASN A 124 -0.06 -0.57 -9.26
CA ASN A 124 -1.16 -0.09 -8.45
C ASN A 124 -1.11 -0.70 -7.04
N ILE A 125 -1.04 0.16 -6.03
CA ILE A 125 -1.12 -0.18 -4.61
C ILE A 125 -2.41 0.46 -4.07
N ALA A 126 -3.48 -0.34 -4.04
CA ALA A 126 -4.81 0.13 -3.66
C ALA A 126 -4.93 0.40 -2.16
N ASP A 127 -4.37 -0.50 -1.35
CA ASP A 127 -4.52 -0.51 0.12
C ASP A 127 -3.45 0.34 0.83
N GLY A 128 -2.84 1.29 0.12
CA GLY A 128 -1.90 2.22 0.73
C GLY A 128 -2.61 3.13 1.73
N GLU A 129 -1.99 3.42 2.87
CA GLU A 129 -2.48 4.43 3.80
C GLU A 129 -1.48 5.59 3.88
N GLU A 130 -2.00 6.82 3.72
CA GLU A 130 -1.22 8.04 3.93
C GLU A 130 -1.04 8.27 5.43
N ASP A 131 0.19 8.25 5.90
CA ASP A 131 0.55 8.64 7.26
C ASP A 131 1.23 10.02 7.24
N SER A 132 0.93 10.84 8.24
CA SER A 132 1.55 12.13 8.48
C SER A 132 2.53 12.02 9.63
N ASP A 133 3.79 12.39 9.40
CA ASP A 133 4.87 12.26 10.39
C ASP A 133 4.83 13.35 11.49
N GLY A 134 3.64 13.70 11.99
CA GLY A 134 3.44 14.83 12.92
C GLY A 134 3.75 16.22 12.34
N GLY A 135 4.03 16.32 11.03
CA GLY A 135 4.36 17.54 10.29
C GLY A 135 3.64 17.66 8.94
N SER A 136 4.18 18.47 8.02
CA SER A 136 3.54 18.77 6.70
C SER A 136 3.90 17.79 5.56
N SER A 137 4.68 16.74 5.83
CA SER A 137 5.11 15.75 4.84
C SER A 137 4.38 14.42 5.03
N GLN A 138 4.20 13.69 3.94
CA GLN A 138 3.41 12.45 3.91
C GLN A 138 4.31 11.27 3.59
N LYS A 139 3.96 10.11 4.16
CA LYS A 139 4.59 8.81 3.87
C LYS A 139 3.51 7.75 3.68
N ASN A 140 3.86 6.66 3.01
CA ASN A 140 3.00 5.52 2.78
C ASN A 140 3.85 4.26 2.95
N MET A 141 3.68 3.63 4.11
CA MET A 141 4.53 2.52 4.55
C MET A 141 4.27 1.22 3.77
N VAL A 142 3.10 1.09 3.15
CA VAL A 142 2.82 -0.01 2.20
C VAL A 142 3.67 0.17 0.95
N GLU A 143 3.73 1.39 0.39
CA GLU A 143 4.66 1.68 -0.72
C GLU A 143 6.12 1.50 -0.32
N VAL A 144 6.54 1.93 0.88
CA VAL A 144 7.90 1.72 1.40
C VAL A 144 8.28 0.24 1.39
N THR A 145 7.37 -0.61 1.87
CA THR A 145 7.61 -2.06 1.97
C THR A 145 7.67 -2.71 0.59
N ALA A 146 6.80 -2.28 -0.33
CA ALA A 146 6.84 -2.72 -1.72
C ALA A 146 8.18 -2.34 -2.39
N VAL A 147 8.62 -1.08 -2.24
CA VAL A 147 9.93 -0.61 -2.73
C VAL A 147 11.05 -1.49 -2.17
N ALA A 148 11.10 -1.70 -0.85
CA ALA A 148 12.14 -2.51 -0.21
C ALA A 148 12.16 -3.95 -0.73
N LYS A 149 11.00 -4.56 -0.98
CA LYS A 149 10.88 -5.92 -1.51
C LYS A 149 11.36 -6.03 -2.96
N ILE A 150 11.03 -5.03 -3.79
CA ILE A 150 11.51 -4.96 -5.18
C ILE A 150 13.04 -4.82 -5.19
N VAL A 151 13.60 -3.91 -4.39
CA VAL A 151 15.06 -3.71 -4.27
C VAL A 151 15.76 -5.00 -3.80
N ALA A 152 15.22 -5.67 -2.79
CA ALA A 152 15.78 -6.95 -2.32
C ALA A 152 15.73 -8.04 -3.40
N SER A 153 14.67 -8.07 -4.21
CA SER A 153 14.57 -9.00 -5.34
C SER A 153 15.58 -8.67 -6.43
N LEU A 154 15.75 -7.39 -6.75
CA LEU A 154 16.76 -6.92 -7.71
C LEU A 154 18.17 -7.30 -7.26
N PHE A 155 18.49 -7.11 -5.98
CA PHE A 155 19.78 -7.52 -5.42
C PHE A 155 20.01 -9.02 -5.52
N LYS A 156 19.00 -9.83 -5.21
CA LYS A 156 19.12 -11.29 -5.33
C LYS A 156 19.40 -11.72 -6.77
N GLU A 157 18.67 -11.16 -7.73
CA GLU A 157 18.87 -11.46 -9.15
C GLU A 157 20.19 -10.90 -9.69
N SER A 158 20.64 -9.72 -9.25
CA SER A 158 21.93 -9.14 -9.67
C SER A 158 23.10 -10.02 -9.21
N VAL A 159 23.06 -10.51 -7.96
CA VAL A 159 24.05 -11.44 -7.43
C VAL A 159 24.01 -12.78 -8.18
N ALA A 160 22.82 -13.33 -8.44
CA ALA A 160 22.67 -14.61 -9.15
C ALA A 160 23.17 -14.55 -10.59
N THR A 161 22.93 -13.43 -11.28
CA THR A 161 23.30 -13.23 -12.69
C THR A 161 24.66 -12.56 -12.89
N LYS A 162 25.29 -12.09 -11.81
CA LYS A 162 26.52 -11.26 -11.82
C LYS A 162 26.39 -10.03 -12.71
N GLN A 163 25.20 -9.46 -12.77
CA GLN A 163 24.94 -8.25 -13.54
C GLN A 163 25.11 -7.03 -12.65
N LYS A 164 25.85 -6.05 -13.15
CA LYS A 164 25.90 -4.73 -12.52
C LYS A 164 24.55 -4.04 -12.70
N VAL A 165 23.96 -3.56 -11.61
CA VAL A 165 22.65 -2.87 -11.62
C VAL A 165 22.69 -1.69 -10.66
N SER A 166 22.27 -0.53 -11.16
CA SER A 166 22.05 0.65 -10.34
C SER A 166 20.55 0.97 -10.21
N VAL A 167 20.10 1.26 -8.99
CA VAL A 167 18.68 1.44 -8.65
C VAL A 167 18.44 2.79 -7.99
N GLY A 168 17.58 3.61 -8.57
CA GLY A 168 17.15 4.88 -7.99
C GLY A 168 15.73 4.82 -7.48
N CYS A 169 15.55 5.01 -6.18
CA CYS A 169 14.24 5.16 -5.54
C CYS A 169 13.92 6.65 -5.38
N ILE A 170 12.85 7.11 -6.03
CA ILE A 170 12.48 8.53 -6.07
C ILE A 170 11.11 8.73 -5.44
N SER A 171 10.98 9.77 -4.62
CA SER A 171 9.68 10.20 -4.11
C SER A 171 9.57 11.73 -4.02
N PRO A 172 8.39 12.33 -4.25
CA PRO A 172 8.15 13.76 -4.06
C PRO A 172 8.20 14.21 -2.58
N TYR A 173 8.04 13.29 -1.62
CA TYR A 173 7.95 13.62 -0.19
C TYR A 173 9.20 13.21 0.58
N LYS A 174 9.78 14.14 1.34
CA LYS A 174 10.97 13.87 2.16
C LYS A 174 10.72 12.80 3.22
N ALA A 175 9.54 12.79 3.87
CA ALA A 175 9.20 11.75 4.84
C ALA A 175 9.22 10.34 4.22
N GLN A 176 8.72 10.19 2.99
CA GLN A 176 8.81 8.93 2.26
C GLN A 176 10.25 8.55 1.92
N VAL A 177 11.07 9.52 1.47
CA VAL A 177 12.50 9.28 1.19
C VAL A 177 13.19 8.74 2.44
N PHE A 178 12.99 9.37 3.60
CA PHE A 178 13.57 8.90 4.86
C PHE A 178 13.05 7.52 5.27
N ALA A 179 11.75 7.26 5.14
CA ALA A 179 11.17 5.97 5.48
C ALA A 179 11.72 4.84 4.58
N ILE A 180 11.94 5.09 3.28
CA ILE A 180 12.59 4.14 2.37
C ILE A 180 14.05 3.92 2.78
N GLN A 181 14.79 4.99 3.06
CA GLN A 181 16.19 4.90 3.51
C GLN A 181 16.32 4.09 4.81
N GLU A 182 15.43 4.32 5.77
CA GLU A 182 15.38 3.60 7.04
C GLU A 182 15.07 2.11 6.82
N LYS A 183 14.05 1.78 6.01
CA LYS A 183 13.66 0.39 5.73
C LYS A 183 14.76 -0.39 5.00
N LEU A 184 15.50 0.26 4.10
CA LEU A 184 16.63 -0.36 3.39
C LEU A 184 17.88 -0.45 4.28
N GLY A 185 18.04 0.47 5.23
CA GLY A 185 19.20 0.55 6.10
C GLY A 185 20.51 0.70 5.34
N LYS A 186 21.61 0.20 5.91
CA LYS A 186 22.94 0.15 5.28
C LYS A 186 23.19 -1.15 4.48
N THR A 187 22.12 -1.83 4.09
CA THR A 187 22.19 -3.16 3.47
C THR A 187 22.83 -3.13 2.09
N TYR A 188 22.63 -2.04 1.35
CA TYR A 188 23.09 -1.89 -0.03
C TYR A 188 24.08 -0.73 -0.14
N SER A 189 25.05 -0.86 -1.03
CA SER A 189 26.01 0.21 -1.30
C SER A 189 25.32 1.39 -2.00
N SER A 190 25.78 2.61 -1.70
CA SER A 190 25.45 3.81 -2.47
C SER A 190 26.55 4.20 -3.45
N ASP A 191 27.65 3.44 -3.50
CA ASP A 191 28.75 3.68 -4.44
C ASP A 191 28.34 3.22 -5.85
N PRO A 192 28.31 4.12 -6.86
CA PRO A 192 28.02 3.76 -8.25
C PRO A 192 29.01 2.74 -8.86
N ASN A 193 30.18 2.56 -8.25
CA ASN A 193 31.16 1.58 -8.70
C ASN A 193 30.84 0.16 -8.25
N SER A 194 29.99 -0.01 -7.23
CA SER A 194 29.50 -1.31 -6.77
C SER A 194 28.78 -2.08 -7.90
N ASP A 195 28.81 -3.42 -7.83
CA ASP A 195 28.02 -4.29 -8.71
C ASP A 195 26.51 -4.08 -8.47
N PHE A 196 26.13 -3.68 -7.26
CA PHE A 196 24.76 -3.28 -6.96
C PHE A 196 24.76 -2.03 -6.11
N SER A 197 24.10 -0.98 -6.61
CA SER A 197 23.97 0.29 -5.90
C SER A 197 22.51 0.73 -5.79
N VAL A 198 22.17 1.34 -4.66
CA VAL A 198 20.84 1.90 -4.41
C VAL A 198 20.99 3.35 -3.94
N SER A 199 20.32 4.24 -4.66
CA SER A 199 20.22 5.66 -4.33
C SER A 199 18.76 6.00 -4.00
N VAL A 200 18.53 6.76 -2.93
CA VAL A 200 17.18 7.15 -2.50
C VAL A 200 17.14 8.65 -2.30
N HIS A 201 16.42 9.36 -3.17
CA HIS A 201 16.38 10.83 -3.13
C HIS A 201 14.99 11.38 -3.45
N SER A 202 14.79 12.65 -3.13
CA SER A 202 13.67 13.40 -3.67
C SER A 202 13.85 13.65 -5.17
N ILE A 203 12.77 13.97 -5.89
CA ILE A 203 12.81 14.31 -7.32
C ILE A 203 13.85 15.42 -7.60
N ASP A 204 13.85 16.48 -6.79
CA ASP A 204 14.75 17.62 -6.93
C ASP A 204 16.22 17.21 -6.68
N GLY A 205 16.46 16.19 -5.87
CA GLY A 205 17.81 15.64 -5.60
C GLY A 205 18.30 14.64 -6.64
N PHE A 206 17.46 14.23 -7.60
CA PHE A 206 17.80 13.27 -8.66
C PHE A 206 18.13 13.95 -10.00
N GLN A 207 18.18 15.28 -10.05
CA GLN A 207 18.43 16.00 -11.28
C GLN A 207 19.85 15.75 -11.79
N GLY A 208 20.00 15.56 -13.10
CA GLY A 208 21.28 15.21 -13.73
C GLY A 208 21.74 13.74 -13.55
N ALA A 209 21.20 13.00 -12.57
CA ALA A 209 21.48 11.58 -12.39
C ALA A 209 20.61 10.69 -13.29
N GLU A 210 21.11 9.49 -13.59
CA GLU A 210 20.39 8.43 -14.29
C GLU A 210 20.73 7.08 -13.67
N GLU A 211 19.77 6.14 -13.69
CA GLU A 211 19.98 4.79 -13.17
C GLU A 211 19.42 3.75 -14.13
N ASP A 212 19.90 2.51 -14.00
CA ASP A 212 19.41 1.39 -14.80
C ASP A 212 17.93 1.11 -14.52
N VAL A 213 17.54 1.13 -13.25
CA VAL A 213 16.16 0.96 -12.77
C VAL A 213 15.76 2.15 -11.90
N ILE A 214 14.61 2.77 -12.20
CA ILE A 214 14.00 3.79 -11.34
C ILE A 214 12.68 3.27 -10.78
N ILE A 215 12.54 3.39 -9.46
CA ILE A 215 11.33 3.08 -8.72
C ILE A 215 10.77 4.39 -8.16
N ILE A 216 9.61 4.82 -8.65
CA ILE A 216 8.95 6.04 -8.16
C ILE A 216 7.88 5.65 -7.14
N SER A 217 7.95 6.16 -5.92
CA SER A 217 6.87 6.05 -4.93
C SER A 217 6.07 7.36 -4.90
N THR A 218 4.78 7.28 -5.27
CA THR A 218 3.90 8.45 -5.36
C THR A 218 3.26 8.84 -4.03
N VAL A 219 3.21 7.93 -3.05
CA VAL A 219 2.73 8.12 -1.67
C VAL A 219 1.21 8.31 -1.56
N ARG A 220 0.62 9.12 -2.43
CA ARG A 220 -0.74 9.63 -2.27
C ARG A 220 -1.79 8.56 -2.50
N CYS A 221 -2.57 8.30 -1.46
CA CYS A 221 -3.73 7.44 -1.41
C CYS A 221 -4.86 8.14 -0.64
N ASN A 222 -5.80 8.75 -1.38
CA ASN A 222 -6.97 9.41 -0.82
C ASN A 222 -8.15 9.43 -1.81
N LYS A 223 -9.37 9.52 -1.28
CA LYS A 223 -10.61 9.52 -2.07
C LYS A 223 -10.83 10.83 -2.85
N SER A 224 -10.24 11.94 -2.40
CA SER A 224 -10.41 13.27 -3.02
C SER A 224 -9.54 13.49 -4.26
N GLY A 225 -8.57 12.61 -4.54
CA GLY A 225 -7.63 12.78 -5.65
C GLY A 225 -6.59 13.88 -5.43
N SER A 226 -6.38 14.32 -4.19
CA SER A 226 -5.39 15.35 -3.88
C SER A 226 -3.98 14.76 -3.95
N ILE A 227 -3.11 15.35 -4.76
CA ILE A 227 -1.74 14.83 -4.97
C ILE A 227 -0.62 15.80 -4.56
N GLY A 228 -0.96 17.00 -4.11
CA GLY A 228 0.01 17.99 -3.63
C GLY A 228 1.15 18.23 -4.62
N PHE A 229 2.40 18.05 -4.16
CA PHE A 229 3.63 18.31 -4.93
C PHE A 229 3.76 17.53 -6.24
N LEU A 230 3.07 16.39 -6.37
CA LEU A 230 3.04 15.63 -7.63
C LEU A 230 2.34 16.35 -8.77
N SER A 231 1.49 17.35 -8.49
CA SER A 231 0.82 18.12 -9.54
C SER A 231 1.80 18.96 -10.37
N ASN A 232 3.02 19.20 -9.86
CA ASN A 232 4.03 19.94 -10.59
C ASN A 232 4.48 19.14 -11.82
N ARG A 233 4.25 19.76 -12.98
CA ARG A 233 4.48 19.19 -14.31
C ARG A 233 5.97 18.95 -14.60
N GLN A 234 6.83 19.88 -14.20
CA GLN A 234 8.28 19.82 -14.41
C GLN A 234 8.93 18.72 -13.56
N ARG A 235 8.55 18.61 -12.28
CA ARG A 235 8.95 17.51 -11.39
C ARG A 235 8.54 16.15 -11.95
N THR A 236 7.33 16.05 -12.47
CA THR A 236 6.85 14.82 -13.10
C THR A 236 7.70 14.46 -14.31
N ASN A 237 8.02 15.42 -15.18
CA ASN A 237 8.91 15.19 -16.33
C ASN A 237 10.30 14.70 -15.91
N VAL A 238 10.91 15.34 -14.91
CA VAL A 238 12.21 14.91 -14.38
C VAL A 238 12.13 13.48 -13.86
N ALA A 239 11.18 13.18 -12.97
CA ALA A 239 11.04 11.86 -12.35
C ALA A 239 10.88 10.74 -13.40
N LEU A 240 10.06 10.96 -14.44
CA LEU A 240 9.80 9.97 -15.48
C LEU A 240 10.98 9.75 -16.44
N THR A 241 12.00 10.61 -16.42
CA THR A 241 13.10 10.61 -17.41
C THR A 241 14.47 10.26 -16.84
N ARG A 242 14.52 9.66 -15.64
CA ARG A 242 15.75 9.23 -14.98
C ARG A 242 16.18 7.80 -15.29
N ALA A 243 15.27 6.96 -15.81
CA ALA A 243 15.49 5.54 -16.01
C ALA A 243 16.11 5.22 -17.36
N ARG A 244 17.18 4.41 -17.39
CA ARG A 244 17.76 3.90 -18.64
C ARG A 244 16.95 2.74 -19.20
N TYR A 245 16.73 1.70 -18.41
CA TYR A 245 16.12 0.46 -18.89
C TYR A 245 14.72 0.19 -18.34
N CYS A 246 14.48 0.45 -17.05
CA CYS A 246 13.21 0.14 -16.39
C CYS A 246 12.71 1.29 -15.52
N LEU A 247 11.46 1.71 -15.75
CA LEU A 247 10.74 2.65 -14.91
C LEU A 247 9.52 1.97 -14.28
N TRP A 248 9.52 1.85 -12.96
CA TRP A 248 8.42 1.27 -12.18
C TRP A 248 7.82 2.31 -11.25
N ILE A 249 6.54 2.59 -11.44
CA ILE A 249 5.82 3.61 -10.68
C ILE A 249 4.88 2.91 -9.71
N LEU A 250 5.07 3.14 -8.42
CA LEU A 250 4.27 2.59 -7.33
C LEU A 250 3.33 3.69 -6.82
N GLY A 251 2.03 3.39 -6.76
CA GLY A 251 1.05 4.37 -6.32
C GLY A 251 -0.39 3.90 -6.34
N ASN A 252 -1.27 4.68 -5.73
CA ASN A 252 -2.71 4.45 -5.82
C ASN A 252 -3.26 5.01 -7.14
N GLY A 253 -3.60 4.11 -8.06
CA GLY A 253 -4.12 4.45 -9.38
C GLY A 253 -5.45 5.21 -9.33
N GLU A 254 -6.32 4.94 -8.34
CA GLU A 254 -7.61 5.62 -8.19
C GLU A 254 -7.43 7.10 -7.80
N THR A 255 -6.59 7.37 -6.80
CA THR A 255 -6.25 8.73 -6.38
C THR A 255 -5.63 9.53 -7.53
N LEU A 256 -4.65 8.95 -8.23
CA LEU A 256 -3.99 9.62 -9.34
C LEU A 256 -4.94 9.87 -10.53
N MET A 257 -5.87 8.95 -10.83
CA MET A 257 -6.89 9.14 -11.86
C MET A 257 -7.87 10.28 -11.55
N LYS A 258 -8.10 10.57 -10.26
CA LYS A 258 -8.97 11.68 -9.82
C LYS A 258 -8.24 13.04 -9.78
N SER A 259 -6.91 13.05 -9.82
CA SER A 259 -6.09 14.24 -9.55
C SER A 259 -6.13 15.39 -10.57
N ASN A 260 -6.92 15.27 -11.66
CA ASN A 260 -7.00 16.24 -12.76
C ASN A 260 -5.63 16.81 -13.20
N SER A 261 -4.59 15.98 -13.13
CA SER A 261 -3.21 16.36 -13.40
C SER A 261 -2.60 15.50 -14.52
N VAL A 262 -1.32 15.69 -14.80
CA VAL A 262 -0.55 14.81 -15.70
C VAL A 262 -0.63 13.34 -15.27
N TRP A 263 -0.71 13.07 -13.97
CA TRP A 263 -0.80 11.70 -13.44
C TRP A 263 -2.07 10.97 -13.86
N LYS A 264 -3.20 11.67 -14.02
CA LYS A 264 -4.42 11.07 -14.60
C LYS A 264 -4.17 10.57 -16.01
N LYS A 265 -3.50 11.37 -16.84
CA LYS A 265 -3.13 10.98 -18.21
C LYS A 265 -2.14 9.83 -18.22
N LEU A 266 -1.18 9.84 -17.29
CA LEU A 266 -0.17 8.79 -17.14
C LEU A 266 -0.80 7.44 -16.78
N VAL A 267 -1.69 7.40 -15.80
CA VAL A 267 -2.36 6.15 -15.41
C VAL A 267 -3.27 5.64 -16.54
N ALA A 268 -4.00 6.53 -17.22
CA ALA A 268 -4.80 6.17 -18.38
C ALA A 268 -3.93 5.61 -19.54
N ASP A 269 -2.77 6.22 -19.78
CA ASP A 269 -1.80 5.77 -20.79
C ASP A 269 -1.22 4.39 -20.42
N ALA A 270 -0.79 4.19 -19.17
CA ALA A 270 -0.33 2.89 -18.68
C ALA A 270 -1.40 1.80 -18.84
N LYS A 271 -2.66 2.11 -18.51
CA LYS A 271 -3.79 1.19 -18.71
C LYS A 271 -4.00 0.86 -20.18
N SER A 272 -3.98 1.86 -21.07
CA SER A 272 -4.16 1.65 -22.52
C SER A 272 -3.08 0.79 -23.15
N ARG A 273 -1.85 0.85 -22.62
CA ARG A 273 -0.69 0.07 -23.08
C ARG A 273 -0.57 -1.30 -22.41
N GLY A 274 -1.50 -1.66 -21.50
CA GLY A 274 -1.43 -2.91 -20.74
C GLY A 274 -0.24 -2.97 -19.77
N CYS A 275 0.24 -1.81 -19.31
CA CYS A 275 1.36 -1.65 -18.39
C CYS A 275 0.91 -1.29 -16.96
N LEU A 276 -0.39 -1.35 -16.68
CA LEU A 276 -0.95 -1.18 -15.34
C LEU A 276 -1.16 -2.55 -14.72
N PHE A 277 -0.52 -2.80 -13.58
CA PHE A 277 -0.56 -4.05 -12.83
C PHE A 277 -0.98 -3.77 -11.39
N ASN A 278 -1.63 -4.70 -10.72
CA ASN A 278 -1.86 -4.58 -9.28
C ASN A 278 -0.71 -5.25 -8.52
N ALA A 279 -0.17 -4.59 -7.49
CA ALA A 279 0.92 -5.14 -6.67
C ALA A 279 0.60 -6.55 -6.16
N ASN A 280 -0.68 -6.84 -5.93
CA ASN A 280 -1.19 -8.08 -5.37
C ASN A 280 -1.21 -9.26 -6.34
N GLU A 281 -0.98 -9.01 -7.63
CA GLU A 281 -0.79 -10.07 -8.64
C GLU A 281 0.59 -10.75 -8.49
N ASP A 282 1.51 -10.15 -7.74
CA ASP A 282 2.80 -10.73 -7.38
C ASP A 282 2.74 -11.25 -5.93
N ASN A 283 2.91 -12.57 -5.75
CA ASN A 283 2.84 -13.19 -4.43
C ASN A 283 3.83 -12.59 -3.41
N LYS A 284 5.04 -12.21 -3.85
CA LYS A 284 6.06 -11.64 -2.96
C LYS A 284 5.68 -10.23 -2.51
N LEU A 285 5.03 -9.45 -3.37
CA LEU A 285 4.51 -8.12 -3.01
C LEU A 285 3.23 -8.21 -2.19
N ALA A 286 2.34 -9.16 -2.47
CA ALA A 286 1.14 -9.41 -1.68
C ALA A 286 1.48 -9.78 -0.21
N GLU A 287 2.45 -10.68 -0.01
CA GLU A 287 2.97 -11.03 1.32
C GLU A 287 3.59 -9.81 2.03
N ALA A 288 4.32 -8.97 1.28
CA ALA A 288 4.98 -7.78 1.81
C ALA A 288 3.97 -6.70 2.22
N ASN A 289 2.94 -6.44 1.40
CA ASN A 289 1.84 -5.51 1.73
C ASN A 289 1.11 -5.97 2.98
N THR A 290 0.78 -7.27 3.08
CA THR A 290 0.13 -7.84 4.26
C THR A 290 1.00 -7.68 5.52
N SER A 291 2.31 -7.92 5.40
CA SER A 291 3.25 -7.76 6.51
C SER A 291 3.37 -6.30 6.98
N ALA A 292 3.37 -5.35 6.03
CA ALA A 292 3.39 -3.92 6.32
C ALA A 292 2.13 -3.48 7.08
N SER A 293 0.94 -3.90 6.62
CA SER A 293 -0.32 -3.58 7.30
C SER A 293 -0.39 -4.14 8.73
N VAL A 294 0.29 -5.27 9.00
CA VAL A 294 0.42 -5.82 10.37
C VAL A 294 1.39 -5.01 11.23
N GLU A 295 2.49 -4.53 10.66
CA GLU A 295 3.48 -3.66 11.32
C GLU A 295 2.89 -2.28 11.68
N LEU A 296 1.86 -1.82 10.94
CA LEU A 296 1.20 -0.52 11.12
C LEU A 296 -0.06 -0.57 12.01
N ASP A 297 -0.33 -1.68 12.71
CA ASP A 297 -1.56 -1.86 13.53
C ASP A 297 -2.89 -1.73 12.76
N GLN A 298 -2.88 -1.80 11.41
CA GLN A 298 -4.07 -1.67 10.55
C GLN A 298 -4.83 -3.00 10.39
N LEU A 299 -5.03 -3.72 11.50
CA LEU A 299 -5.67 -5.03 11.51
C LEU A 299 -7.16 -4.97 11.12
N ASP A 300 -7.85 -3.87 11.42
CA ASP A 300 -9.28 -3.74 11.11
C ASP A 300 -9.54 -3.71 9.60
N THR A 301 -8.63 -3.11 8.80
CA THR A 301 -8.70 -3.09 7.33
C THR A 301 -8.44 -4.49 6.75
N LEU A 302 -7.56 -5.27 7.39
CA LEU A 302 -7.22 -6.65 7.03
C LEU A 302 -8.30 -7.68 7.43
N LEU A 303 -9.05 -7.43 8.50
CA LEU A 303 -10.10 -8.34 9.01
C LEU A 303 -11.48 -8.04 8.42
N ASN A 304 -11.57 -7.14 7.44
CA ASN A 304 -12.78 -6.93 6.67
C ASN A 304 -12.97 -8.07 5.65
N MET A 305 -14.22 -8.52 5.42
CA MET A 305 -14.53 -9.52 4.40
C MET A 305 -14.22 -9.09 2.97
N ASN A 306 -14.20 -7.78 2.73
CA ASN A 306 -13.78 -7.20 1.45
C ASN A 306 -12.27 -6.94 1.39
N SER A 307 -11.52 -7.32 2.43
CA SER A 307 -10.07 -7.15 2.46
C SER A 307 -9.38 -8.11 1.51
N GLN A 308 -8.16 -7.74 1.13
CA GLN A 308 -7.30 -8.55 0.28
C GLN A 308 -7.03 -9.97 0.81
N LEU A 309 -7.04 -10.17 2.13
CA LEU A 309 -6.72 -11.46 2.76
C LEU A 309 -7.70 -12.58 2.40
N PHE A 310 -8.93 -12.22 2.02
CA PHE A 310 -10.01 -13.15 1.70
C PHE A 310 -10.38 -13.16 0.21
N ARG A 311 -9.57 -12.57 -0.67
CA ARG A 311 -9.88 -12.48 -2.11
C ARG A 311 -10.00 -13.85 -2.80
N GLU A 312 -9.21 -14.83 -2.36
CA GLU A 312 -9.27 -16.23 -2.84
C GLU A 312 -10.05 -17.13 -1.87
N ALA A 313 -10.75 -16.55 -0.89
CA ALA A 313 -11.52 -17.32 0.08
C ALA A 313 -12.69 -18.02 -0.61
N ARG A 314 -12.81 -19.32 -0.32
CA ARG A 314 -13.99 -20.12 -0.68
C ARG A 314 -15.06 -20.01 0.39
N TRP A 315 -14.68 -19.74 1.64
CA TRP A 315 -15.55 -19.55 2.78
C TRP A 315 -15.73 -18.08 3.12
N LYS A 316 -16.96 -17.70 3.44
CA LYS A 316 -17.24 -16.44 4.11
C LYS A 316 -16.75 -16.52 5.55
N VAL A 317 -15.98 -15.54 6.02
CA VAL A 317 -15.42 -15.50 7.38
C VAL A 317 -16.09 -14.39 8.19
N CYS A 318 -16.49 -14.68 9.41
CA CYS A 318 -17.10 -13.73 10.32
C CYS A 318 -16.28 -13.68 11.60
N PHE A 319 -16.06 -12.47 12.11
CA PHE A 319 -15.27 -12.24 13.32
C PHE A 319 -16.20 -11.78 14.43
N SER A 320 -16.07 -12.39 15.62
CA SER A 320 -16.74 -11.87 16.81
C SER A 320 -16.06 -10.58 17.31
N ASN A 321 -16.79 -9.79 18.11
CA ASN A 321 -16.22 -8.61 18.75
C ASN A 321 -15.09 -8.97 19.73
N ASP A 322 -15.20 -10.11 20.41
CA ASP A 322 -14.20 -10.57 21.37
C ASP A 322 -12.89 -10.94 20.66
N PHE A 323 -12.96 -11.62 19.51
CA PHE A 323 -11.80 -11.86 18.66
C PHE A 323 -11.13 -10.56 18.20
N LEU A 324 -11.91 -9.57 17.74
CA LEU A 324 -11.36 -8.29 17.28
C LEU A 324 -10.63 -7.55 18.42
N LYS A 325 -11.20 -7.56 19.63
CA LYS A 325 -10.55 -7.00 20.84
C LYS A 325 -9.26 -7.76 21.19
N SER A 326 -9.30 -9.09 21.18
CA SER A 326 -8.14 -9.94 21.45
C SER A 326 -7.03 -9.70 20.43
N MET A 327 -7.37 -9.60 19.15
CA MET A 327 -6.43 -9.34 18.07
C MET A 327 -5.79 -7.94 18.16
N ALA A 328 -6.56 -6.92 18.55
CA ALA A 328 -6.06 -5.58 18.82
C ALA A 328 -5.10 -5.54 20.03
N THR A 329 -5.35 -6.36 21.06
CA THR A 329 -4.57 -6.39 22.30
C THR A 329 -3.22 -7.10 22.15
N ILE A 330 -3.09 -8.03 21.20
CA ILE A 330 -1.85 -8.78 20.96
C ILE A 330 -0.77 -7.84 20.41
N ARG A 331 0.34 -7.65 21.12
CA ARG A 331 1.48 -6.81 20.67
C ARG A 331 2.50 -7.54 19.79
N SER A 332 2.46 -8.87 19.74
CA SER A 332 3.47 -9.65 19.01
C SER A 332 3.11 -9.77 17.53
N GLU A 333 3.94 -9.18 16.66
CA GLU A 333 3.79 -9.28 15.20
C GLU A 333 3.79 -10.72 14.69
N ASP A 334 4.67 -11.57 15.24
CA ASP A 334 4.74 -13.00 14.90
C ASP A 334 3.41 -13.72 15.12
N VAL A 335 2.75 -13.41 16.25
CA VAL A 335 1.47 -14.02 16.59
C VAL A 335 0.40 -13.56 15.61
N ARG A 336 0.35 -12.25 15.32
CA ARG A 336 -0.60 -11.69 14.35
C ARG A 336 -0.40 -12.26 12.94
N LYS A 337 0.84 -12.30 12.44
CA LYS A 337 1.18 -12.89 11.13
C LYS A 337 0.75 -14.37 11.06
N LYS A 338 0.93 -15.12 12.16
CA LYS A 338 0.52 -16.53 12.23
C LYS A 338 -1.00 -16.70 12.28
N VAL A 339 -1.73 -15.86 13.02
CA VAL A 339 -3.20 -15.84 13.02
C VAL A 339 -3.73 -15.57 11.63
N LEU A 340 -3.25 -14.52 10.96
CA LEU A 340 -3.68 -14.17 9.60
C LEU A 340 -3.41 -15.31 8.62
N SER A 341 -2.25 -15.97 8.71
CA SER A 341 -1.96 -17.16 7.91
C SER A 341 -2.97 -18.30 8.14
N PHE A 342 -3.39 -18.53 9.39
CA PHE A 342 -4.44 -19.51 9.68
C PHE A 342 -5.79 -19.08 9.10
N LEU A 343 -6.16 -17.81 9.19
CA LEU A 343 -7.41 -17.29 8.64
C LEU A 343 -7.46 -17.45 7.12
N THR A 344 -6.38 -17.14 6.40
CA THR A 344 -6.30 -17.33 4.94
C THR A 344 -6.34 -18.82 4.55
N LYS A 345 -5.72 -19.71 5.33
CA LYS A 345 -5.83 -21.15 5.11
C LYS A 345 -7.25 -21.66 5.37
N LEU A 346 -7.85 -21.26 6.48
CA LEU A 346 -9.21 -21.63 6.84
C LEU A 346 -10.21 -21.17 5.78
N SER A 347 -10.07 -19.94 5.31
CA SER A 347 -10.95 -19.33 4.32
C SER A 347 -10.85 -19.99 2.93
N SER A 348 -9.69 -20.54 2.56
CA SER A 348 -9.51 -21.32 1.32
C SER A 348 -10.03 -22.76 1.42
N GLY A 349 -10.49 -23.21 2.59
CA GLY A 349 -11.05 -24.54 2.82
C GLY A 349 -10.08 -25.55 3.41
N TRP A 350 -8.85 -25.15 3.74
CA TRP A 350 -7.90 -26.02 4.45
C TRP A 350 -8.35 -26.27 5.89
N ARG A 351 -8.11 -27.48 6.40
CA ARG A 351 -8.35 -27.85 7.80
C ARG A 351 -7.11 -28.54 8.36
N GLN A 352 -6.79 -28.25 9.62
CA GLN A 352 -5.73 -28.93 10.35
C GLN A 352 -6.19 -30.35 10.71
N PRO A 353 -5.32 -31.39 10.57
CA PRO A 353 -5.61 -32.71 11.08
C PRO A 353 -5.85 -32.65 12.59
N GLN A 354 -6.98 -33.19 13.06
CA GLN A 354 -7.35 -33.12 14.47
C GLN A 354 -6.31 -33.84 15.34
N ASN A 355 -5.97 -33.20 16.45
CA ASN A 355 -5.29 -33.84 17.58
C ASN A 355 -6.38 -34.03 18.64
N ASP A 356 -7.06 -35.17 18.61
CA ASP A 356 -8.27 -35.49 19.39
C ASP A 356 -8.15 -35.38 20.92
N ARG A 357 -7.00 -34.97 21.46
CA ARG A 357 -6.73 -35.01 22.90
C ARG A 357 -7.21 -33.79 23.70
N ILE A 358 -7.47 -32.63 23.08
CA ILE A 358 -7.74 -31.38 23.83
C ILE A 358 -9.23 -31.19 24.13
N LEU A 359 -10.14 -31.65 23.26
CA LEU A 359 -11.59 -31.48 23.40
C LEU A 359 -12.29 -32.60 24.19
N ASN A 360 -11.60 -33.71 24.49
CA ASN A 360 -12.20 -34.87 25.16
C ASN A 360 -12.60 -34.62 26.63
N ASP A 361 -12.05 -33.60 27.29
CA ASP A 361 -12.44 -33.22 28.66
C ASP A 361 -13.68 -32.29 28.71
N MET A 362 -14.24 -31.95 27.55
CA MET A 362 -15.31 -30.96 27.42
C MET A 362 -16.64 -31.66 27.10
N ASN A 363 -17.38 -32.08 28.13
CA ASN A 363 -18.72 -32.64 27.99
C ASN A 363 -19.73 -31.55 27.55
N GLY A 364 -20.20 -31.59 26.30
CA GLY A 364 -21.25 -30.68 25.80
C GLY A 364 -21.36 -30.63 24.26
N ILE A 365 -22.43 -30.03 23.74
CA ILE A 365 -22.67 -29.83 22.28
C ILE A 365 -21.54 -29.01 21.63
N SER A 366 -20.89 -28.14 22.41
CA SER A 366 -19.74 -27.34 22.01
C SER A 366 -18.54 -28.16 21.53
N SER A 367 -18.35 -29.39 22.00
CA SER A 367 -17.21 -30.22 21.59
C SER A 367 -17.32 -30.76 20.16
N GLN A 368 -18.53 -30.75 19.59
CA GLN A 368 -18.78 -31.21 18.21
C GLN A 368 -18.63 -30.08 17.17
N LEU A 369 -18.69 -28.82 17.61
CA LEU A 369 -18.71 -27.65 16.72
C LEU A 369 -17.46 -26.77 16.84
N LEU A 370 -16.78 -26.77 18.00
CA LEU A 370 -15.61 -25.93 18.23
C LEU A 370 -14.32 -26.58 17.73
N GLU A 371 -13.56 -25.79 16.97
CA GLU A 371 -12.25 -26.16 16.45
C GLU A 371 -11.18 -25.22 17.05
N LEU A 372 -10.05 -25.82 17.47
CA LEU A 372 -9.00 -25.15 18.24
C LEU A 372 -7.65 -25.26 17.54
N TYR A 373 -7.13 -24.15 17.01
CA TYR A 373 -5.84 -24.13 16.31
C TYR A 373 -4.76 -23.46 17.15
N LYS A 374 -3.69 -24.20 17.46
CA LYS A 374 -2.58 -23.69 18.29
C LYS A 374 -1.78 -22.64 17.51
N VAL A 375 -1.76 -21.41 18.03
CA VAL A 375 -1.01 -20.30 17.42
C VAL A 375 0.42 -20.26 17.95
N LYS A 376 0.65 -19.83 19.19
CA LYS A 376 1.99 -19.74 19.79
C LYS A 376 1.89 -19.81 21.32
N GLY A 377 2.76 -20.58 21.97
CA GLY A 377 2.70 -20.79 23.42
C GLY A 377 1.39 -21.44 23.86
N GLN A 378 0.66 -20.78 24.75
CA GLN A 378 -0.65 -21.22 25.27
C GLN A 378 -1.86 -20.63 24.52
N LEU A 379 -1.65 -19.79 23.50
CA LEU A 379 -2.73 -19.13 22.73
C LEU A 379 -3.28 -20.04 21.61
N TYR A 380 -4.60 -20.12 21.54
CA TYR A 380 -5.38 -20.88 20.56
C TYR A 380 -6.35 -19.97 19.81
N LEU A 381 -6.44 -20.16 18.49
CA LEU A 381 -7.47 -19.60 17.65
C LEU A 381 -8.70 -20.51 17.73
N ILE A 382 -9.83 -19.95 18.14
CA ILE A 382 -11.08 -20.65 18.35
C ILE A 382 -12.06 -20.24 17.26
N TRP A 383 -12.63 -21.22 16.55
CA TRP A 383 -13.59 -20.96 15.49
C TRP A 383 -14.62 -22.09 15.39
N THR A 384 -15.73 -21.80 14.69
CA THR A 384 -16.83 -22.74 14.44
C THR A 384 -17.40 -22.52 13.04
N VAL A 385 -18.20 -23.47 12.56
CA VAL A 385 -19.04 -23.29 11.38
C VAL A 385 -20.43 -22.85 11.82
N ASP A 386 -20.91 -21.76 11.23
CA ASP A 386 -22.23 -21.18 11.47
C ASP A 386 -23.01 -21.10 10.15
N ILE A 387 -24.30 -20.83 10.23
CA ILE A 387 -25.18 -20.66 9.07
C ILE A 387 -25.71 -19.25 9.04
N GLN A 388 -25.51 -18.59 7.90
CA GLN A 388 -26.03 -17.26 7.65
C GLN A 388 -27.10 -17.31 6.56
N LYS A 389 -28.24 -16.66 6.79
CA LYS A 389 -29.25 -16.44 5.77
C LYS A 389 -28.82 -15.31 4.85
N GLU A 390 -28.78 -15.57 3.55
CA GLU A 390 -28.45 -14.60 2.51
C GLU A 390 -29.44 -14.74 1.36
N ASN A 391 -30.27 -13.71 1.15
CA ASN A 391 -31.40 -13.72 0.23
C ASN A 391 -32.36 -14.91 0.49
N LEU A 392 -32.48 -15.82 -0.47
CA LEU A 392 -33.33 -17.02 -0.42
C LEU A 392 -32.56 -18.28 -0.02
N ASN A 393 -31.30 -18.16 0.45
CA ASN A 393 -30.46 -19.30 0.77
C ASN A 393 -29.85 -19.21 2.18
N TYR A 394 -29.62 -20.35 2.81
CA TYR A 394 -28.77 -20.55 3.98
C TYR A 394 -27.38 -20.99 3.52
N ILE A 395 -26.33 -20.27 3.92
CA ILE A 395 -24.94 -20.54 3.52
C ILE A 395 -24.10 -20.82 4.77
N GLN A 396 -23.19 -21.81 4.69
CA GLN A 396 -22.20 -22.02 5.74
C GLN A 396 -21.14 -20.92 5.75
N VAL A 397 -20.84 -20.41 6.93
CA VAL A 397 -19.81 -19.39 7.16
C VAL A 397 -18.86 -19.84 8.26
N LEU A 398 -17.61 -19.43 8.19
CA LEU A 398 -16.63 -19.63 9.26
C LEU A 398 -16.77 -18.51 10.26
N ARG A 399 -17.12 -18.81 11.50
CA ARG A 399 -17.16 -17.84 12.59
C ARG A 399 -15.95 -18.01 13.48
N VAL A 400 -15.09 -17.00 13.49
CA VAL A 400 -13.93 -16.90 14.38
C VAL A 400 -14.40 -16.26 15.68
N LEU A 401 -14.26 -17.00 16.77
CA LEU A 401 -14.89 -16.69 18.05
C LEU A 401 -13.95 -15.94 18.99
N ASP A 402 -12.69 -16.36 19.12
CA ASP A 402 -11.71 -15.64 19.94
C ASP A 402 -10.26 -16.17 19.74
N LEU A 403 -9.31 -15.48 20.36
CA LEU A 403 -7.91 -15.86 20.55
C LEU A 403 -7.58 -15.91 22.04
N LEU A 404 -7.70 -17.10 22.64
CA LEU A 404 -7.57 -17.26 24.09
C LEU A 404 -6.50 -18.27 24.50
N PRO A 405 -5.91 -18.11 25.71
CA PRO A 405 -5.16 -19.16 26.37
C PRO A 405 -5.99 -20.41 26.61
N LEU A 406 -5.35 -21.60 26.63
CA LEU A 406 -6.05 -22.87 26.84
C LEU A 406 -6.86 -22.92 28.14
N CYS A 407 -6.45 -22.21 29.19
CA CYS A 407 -7.14 -22.16 30.49
C CYS A 407 -8.52 -21.49 30.42
N ASP A 408 -8.75 -20.62 29.43
CA ASP A 408 -9.97 -19.81 29.33
C ASP A 408 -10.97 -20.41 28.32
N VAL A 409 -10.52 -21.38 27.51
CA VAL A 409 -11.35 -22.13 26.57
C VAL A 409 -12.56 -22.81 27.25
N PRO A 410 -12.45 -23.39 28.46
CA PRO A 410 -13.59 -23.99 29.14
C PRO A 410 -14.71 -23.02 29.50
N GLU A 411 -14.38 -21.78 29.84
CA GLU A 411 -15.37 -20.76 30.16
C GLU A 411 -16.13 -20.33 28.90
N LEU A 412 -15.42 -20.10 27.79
CA LEU A 412 -16.02 -19.80 26.51
C LEU A 412 -16.94 -20.94 26.03
N ALA A 413 -16.49 -22.19 26.13
CA ALA A 413 -17.29 -23.35 25.74
C ALA A 413 -18.58 -23.48 26.58
N LYS A 414 -18.55 -23.16 27.88
CA LYS A 414 -19.76 -23.13 28.72
C LYS A 414 -20.77 -22.07 28.24
N ARG A 415 -20.31 -20.86 27.92
CA ARG A 415 -21.16 -19.80 27.34
C ARG A 415 -21.76 -20.24 26.01
N LEU A 416 -20.93 -20.83 25.15
CA LEU A 416 -21.37 -21.32 23.84
C LEU A 416 -22.31 -22.52 23.91
N ASN A 417 -22.20 -23.40 24.91
CA ASN A 417 -23.17 -24.48 25.12
C ASN A 417 -24.59 -23.95 25.36
N ILE A 418 -24.74 -22.82 26.05
CA ILE A 418 -26.04 -22.16 26.26
C ILE A 418 -26.57 -21.62 24.92
N LEU A 419 -25.70 -21.06 24.08
CA LEU A 419 -26.04 -20.51 22.77
C LEU A 419 -26.37 -21.62 21.75
N PHE A 420 -25.55 -22.66 21.67
CA PHE A 420 -25.77 -23.84 20.83
C PHE A 420 -27.01 -24.62 21.24
N GLY A 421 -27.34 -24.66 22.55
CA GLY A 421 -28.57 -25.28 23.05
C GLY A 421 -29.87 -24.60 22.58
N ARG A 422 -29.79 -23.37 22.06
CA ARG A 422 -30.92 -22.64 21.46
C ARG A 422 -31.08 -22.87 19.96
N LEU A 423 -30.12 -23.55 19.31
CA LEU A 423 -30.18 -23.86 17.88
C LEU A 423 -31.12 -25.04 17.63
N THR A 424 -31.83 -25.02 16.52
CA THR A 424 -32.63 -26.18 16.09
C THR A 424 -31.71 -27.33 15.67
N ALA A 425 -32.19 -28.57 15.79
CA ALA A 425 -31.45 -29.75 15.34
C ALA A 425 -31.11 -29.68 13.83
N ASN A 426 -31.95 -29.03 13.03
CA ASN A 426 -31.74 -28.85 11.60
C ASN A 426 -30.56 -27.90 11.32
N THR A 427 -30.51 -26.76 12.01
CA THR A 427 -29.39 -25.80 11.95
C THR A 427 -28.09 -26.45 12.41
N MET A 428 -28.14 -27.23 13.49
CA MET A 428 -26.97 -27.93 14.02
C MET A 428 -26.41 -28.97 13.04
N ASN A 429 -27.27 -29.79 12.43
CA ASN A 429 -26.86 -30.76 11.42
C ASN A 429 -26.23 -30.09 10.20
N ARG A 430 -26.78 -28.94 9.77
CA ARG A 430 -26.23 -28.15 8.67
C ARG A 430 -24.86 -27.53 9.02
N CYS A 431 -24.57 -27.17 10.29
CA CYS A 431 -23.25 -26.69 10.69
C CYS A 431 -22.18 -27.81 10.69
N VAL A 432 -22.55 -29.03 11.06
CA VAL A 432 -21.64 -30.19 11.12
C VAL A 432 -21.35 -30.78 9.74
N CYS A 433 -22.26 -30.58 8.78
CA CYS A 433 -22.15 -31.16 7.46
C CYS A 433 -20.89 -30.68 6.71
N LYS A 434 -20.11 -31.61 6.15
CA LYS A 434 -18.84 -31.33 5.45
C LYS A 434 -18.95 -31.77 3.99
N CYS A 435 -18.72 -30.83 3.06
CA CYS A 435 -18.48 -31.14 1.65
C CYS A 435 -16.98 -31.10 1.39
N VAL A 436 -16.39 -32.17 0.84
CA VAL A 436 -14.95 -32.29 0.61
C VAL A 436 -14.67 -32.45 -0.87
N GLU A 437 -13.82 -31.58 -1.41
CA GLU A 437 -13.31 -31.64 -2.78
C GLU A 437 -11.77 -31.77 -2.72
N GLY A 438 -11.27 -32.99 -2.95
CA GLY A 438 -9.85 -33.31 -2.75
C GLY A 438 -9.46 -33.20 -1.26
N ASN A 439 -8.54 -32.27 -0.95
CA ASN A 439 -8.08 -32.00 0.43
C ASN A 439 -8.73 -30.75 1.06
N LEU A 440 -9.71 -30.15 0.39
CA LEU A 440 -10.35 -28.90 0.83
C LEU A 440 -11.80 -29.17 1.22
N VAL A 441 -12.26 -28.49 2.27
CA VAL A 441 -13.67 -28.47 2.68
C VAL A 441 -14.33 -27.24 2.05
N LEU A 442 -15.50 -27.39 1.45
CA LEU A 442 -16.27 -26.32 0.81
C LEU A 442 -17.51 -25.94 1.62
N PRO A 443 -17.94 -24.67 1.63
CA PRO A 443 -19.19 -24.29 2.26
C PRO A 443 -20.37 -24.82 1.46
N MET A 444 -21.39 -25.29 2.16
CA MET A 444 -22.66 -25.70 1.55
C MET A 444 -23.70 -24.59 1.61
N THR A 445 -24.66 -24.68 0.69
CA THR A 445 -25.77 -23.75 0.55
C THR A 445 -27.07 -24.54 0.44
N TRP A 446 -28.10 -24.12 1.16
CA TRP A 446 -29.45 -24.70 1.12
C TRP A 446 -30.48 -23.62 0.78
N PRO A 447 -31.53 -23.92 0.01
CA PRO A 447 -32.64 -22.99 -0.17
C PRO A 447 -33.40 -22.81 1.15
N VAL A 448 -33.96 -21.61 1.35
CA VAL A 448 -34.86 -21.31 2.46
C VAL A 448 -36.23 -21.88 2.12
N ASP A 449 -36.66 -22.93 2.83
CA ASP A 449 -38.00 -23.51 2.63
C ASP A 449 -39.08 -22.50 3.05
N SER A 450 -40.16 -22.41 2.26
CA SER A 450 -41.27 -21.46 2.47
C SER A 450 -42.09 -21.69 3.74
N ASP A 451 -41.89 -22.82 4.44
CA ASP A 451 -42.69 -23.24 5.60
C ASP A 451 -41.89 -23.40 6.92
N ALA A 452 -40.63 -22.95 6.98
CA ALA A 452 -39.82 -23.07 8.20
C ALA A 452 -40.06 -21.91 9.19
N VAL A 453 -40.73 -22.21 10.30
CA VAL A 453 -40.90 -21.35 11.49
C VAL A 453 -39.52 -20.97 12.06
N ASN A 454 -39.29 -19.67 12.25
CA ASN A 454 -38.16 -19.01 12.95
C ASN A 454 -37.00 -19.94 13.38
N GLU A 455 -36.08 -20.26 12.45
CA GLU A 455 -34.80 -20.92 12.77
C GLU A 455 -33.86 -19.90 13.43
N THR A 456 -33.58 -20.04 14.73
CA THR A 456 -32.60 -19.22 15.46
C THR A 456 -31.18 -19.55 15.00
N THR A 457 -30.40 -18.56 14.58
CA THR A 457 -28.96 -18.69 14.27
C THR A 457 -28.07 -18.19 15.41
N LEU A 458 -26.76 -18.48 15.41
CA LEU A 458 -25.85 -17.88 16.40
C LEU A 458 -25.78 -16.35 16.28
N ALA A 459 -25.99 -15.79 15.09
CA ALA A 459 -26.03 -14.34 14.88
C ALA A 459 -27.21 -13.67 15.61
N ASP A 460 -28.36 -14.35 15.65
CA ASP A 460 -29.55 -13.87 16.37
C ASP A 460 -29.36 -14.00 17.89
N ALA A 461 -28.64 -15.04 18.33
CA ALA A 461 -28.35 -15.25 19.74
C ALA A 461 -27.36 -14.21 20.31
N ASP A 462 -26.35 -13.82 19.53
CA ASP A 462 -25.39 -12.74 19.86
C ASP A 462 -26.08 -11.37 19.90
N SER A 463 -27.03 -11.12 18.99
CA SER A 463 -27.89 -9.92 18.99
C SER A 463 -28.79 -9.85 20.24
N MET A 464 -29.29 -11.00 20.70
CA MET A 464 -30.08 -11.11 21.94
C MET A 464 -29.22 -10.96 23.20
N GLU A 465 -27.96 -11.39 23.19
CA GLU A 465 -26.99 -11.18 24.27
C GLU A 465 -26.57 -9.70 24.35
N LEU A 466 -26.44 -9.01 23.21
CA LEU A 466 -26.30 -7.55 23.11
C LEU A 466 -27.50 -6.80 23.71
N LEU A 467 -28.72 -7.23 23.40
CA LEU A 467 -29.94 -6.66 24.00
C LEU A 467 -30.00 -6.93 25.51
N GLN A 468 -29.66 -8.15 25.95
CA GLN A 468 -29.62 -8.49 27.38
C GLN A 468 -28.56 -7.70 28.16
N SER A 469 -27.37 -7.49 27.59
CA SER A 469 -26.32 -6.67 28.22
C SER A 469 -26.65 -5.18 28.24
N GLN A 470 -27.31 -4.65 27.20
CA GLN A 470 -27.84 -3.28 27.20
C GLN A 470 -28.99 -3.10 28.21
N VAL A 471 -29.90 -4.06 28.33
CA VAL A 471 -30.99 -4.03 29.31
C VAL A 471 -30.47 -4.20 30.74
N ALA A 472 -29.47 -5.06 30.98
CA ALA A 472 -28.79 -5.19 32.27
C ALA A 472 -28.07 -3.88 32.67
N SER A 473 -27.52 -3.14 31.70
CA SER A 473 -26.92 -1.82 31.94
C SER A 473 -27.92 -0.70 32.25
N LEU A 474 -29.20 -0.88 31.87
CA LEU A 474 -30.29 0.06 32.15
C LEU A 474 -30.99 -0.20 33.50
N SER A 475 -30.69 -1.31 34.18
CA SER A 475 -31.40 -1.77 35.38
C SER A 475 -30.78 -1.32 36.71
N LEU A 476 -29.80 -0.42 36.71
CA LEU A 476 -29.15 0.09 37.92
C LEU A 476 -29.13 1.63 37.96
N ARG A 477 -30.31 2.23 38.14
CA ARG A 477 -30.47 3.57 38.71
C ARG A 477 -31.76 3.64 39.51
N ASP A 478 -31.69 3.19 40.75
CA ASP A 478 -32.51 3.71 41.84
C ASP A 478 -31.63 3.70 43.10
N GLU A 479 -31.17 4.89 43.50
CA GLU A 479 -30.55 5.10 44.81
C GLU A 479 -31.61 5.50 45.85
N PRO A 480 -31.56 4.95 47.07
CA PRO A 480 -32.20 5.54 48.24
C PRO A 480 -31.16 6.32 49.06
N GLY A 481 -31.29 7.64 49.12
CA GLY A 481 -30.49 8.50 49.99
C GLY A 481 -31.37 9.21 51.02
N SER A 482 -31.38 8.72 52.25
CA SER A 482 -31.86 9.47 53.41
C SER A 482 -30.93 9.30 54.60
N SER A 483 -30.34 10.40 55.08
CA SER A 483 -30.13 10.60 56.51
C SER A 483 -29.98 12.08 56.87
N SER A 484 -30.86 12.49 57.78
CA SER A 484 -31.00 13.70 58.61
C SER A 484 -29.71 14.20 59.28
N THR A 485 -29.58 15.44 59.79
CA THR A 485 -30.25 16.01 60.99
C THR A 485 -29.88 17.52 61.15
N SER A 486 -30.83 18.47 61.24
CA SER A 486 -31.31 19.29 62.41
C SER A 486 -30.25 20.15 63.17
N TYR A 487 -30.39 21.45 63.51
CA TYR A 487 -31.49 22.17 64.20
C TYR A 487 -31.45 23.72 64.07
N ARG A 488 -32.66 24.32 64.15
CA ARG A 488 -33.17 25.61 64.73
C ARG A 488 -32.34 26.90 64.94
N CYS A 489 -33.09 28.02 64.85
CA CYS A 489 -32.78 29.44 65.09
C CYS A 489 -32.16 29.84 66.44
N LYS A 490 -31.27 30.84 66.35
CA LYS A 490 -30.93 31.98 67.24
C LYS A 490 -31.40 31.96 68.71
N SER A 491 -30.43 32.02 69.62
CA SER A 491 -30.08 33.18 70.48
C SER A 491 -28.68 32.97 71.03
#